data_AF-A0A0Q9JW15-F1
#
_entry.id   AF-A0A0Q9JW15-F1
#
_cell.length_a   1.000
_cell.length_b   1.000
_cell.length_c   1.000
_cell.angle_alpha   90.00
_cell.angle_beta   90.00
_cell.angle_gamma   90.00
#
_symmetry.space_group_name_H-M   'P 1'
#
loop_
_entity.id
_entity.type
_entity.pdbx_description
1 polymer ?
#
loop_
_entity_poly.entity_id
_entity_poly.type
_entity_poly.pdbx_seq_one_letter_code
_entity_poly.pdbx_strand_id
1 'polypeptide(L)'
;MINKLLMGFLTMLTVCLLFSACDSNEKSIEEAKKKISIEEANKLILVTQDFSQSSNMENGVIEITPSEIWDKTKIQLFKDSSSETYIVTNQKAVHIGEAIGGFGVTSTLPYDVNKDGTFDLVYAYSFGSGFHRSVISWIDLKSFTDHIVKDMPERTDFRMYDLTLKIESKKIVVYRIAGMNESLYPTEKDMTLEKVGTLVWKNSELYNKLLQN
;
A
#
# COMPACT_ATOMS: atom_id res chain seq x y z
N MET A 1 79.67 -26.15 -14.84
CA MET A 1 78.41 -25.75 -14.16
C MET A 1 77.38 -25.56 -15.26
N ILE A 2 76.47 -26.50 -15.59
CA ILE A 2 75.27 -26.93 -14.81
C ILE A 2 74.49 -25.67 -14.39
N ASN A 3 73.26 -25.34 -14.81
CA ASN A 3 72.11 -26.00 -15.46
C ASN A 3 71.28 -24.86 -16.12
N LYS A 4 70.92 -24.89 -17.40
CA LYS A 4 69.63 -25.35 -17.97
C LYS A 4 68.39 -25.32 -17.03
N LEU A 5 67.33 -24.69 -17.56
CA LEU A 5 65.92 -25.09 -17.43
C LEU A 5 65.19 -24.77 -16.10
N LEU A 6 64.32 -23.76 -16.14
CA LEU A 6 62.87 -23.89 -15.89
C LEU A 6 62.23 -22.58 -16.38
N MET A 7 61.48 -22.54 -17.49
CA MET A 7 60.06 -22.94 -17.58
C MET A 7 59.22 -22.02 -16.67
N GLY A 8 58.26 -21.23 -17.13
CA GLY A 8 57.62 -21.12 -18.42
C GLY A 8 56.39 -20.22 -18.22
N PHE A 9 55.91 -19.63 -19.31
CA PHE A 9 54.50 -19.40 -19.59
C PHE A 9 53.58 -19.08 -18.39
N LEU A 10 53.35 -17.80 -18.16
CA LEU A 10 52.11 -17.33 -17.53
C LEU A 10 51.36 -16.40 -18.48
N THR A 11 51.04 -16.93 -19.67
CA THR A 11 49.87 -16.49 -20.43
C THR A 11 48.72 -17.41 -20.04
N MET A 12 47.85 -16.97 -19.13
CA MET A 12 46.57 -17.63 -18.90
C MET A 12 45.53 -16.59 -18.49
N LEU A 13 44.73 -16.23 -19.49
CA LEU A 13 43.30 -15.98 -19.40
C LEU A 13 42.84 -14.93 -18.37
N THR A 14 42.77 -13.68 -18.82
CA THR A 14 41.76 -12.74 -18.30
C THR A 14 41.07 -12.10 -19.50
N VAL A 15 40.37 -12.94 -20.27
CA VAL A 15 39.40 -12.45 -21.26
C VAL A 15 38.18 -12.01 -20.45
N CYS A 16 37.90 -10.72 -20.55
CA CYS A 16 36.78 -10.02 -19.97
C CYS A 16 35.45 -10.78 -20.14
N LEU A 17 34.93 -11.35 -19.06
CA LEU A 17 33.49 -11.53 -18.88
C LEU A 17 32.91 -10.19 -18.39
N LEU A 18 32.88 -9.22 -19.29
CA LEU A 18 32.03 -8.05 -19.16
C LEU A 18 31.11 -8.08 -20.38
N PHE A 19 29.84 -7.73 -20.17
CA PHE A 19 28.71 -7.78 -21.11
C PHE A 19 27.88 -9.06 -21.10
N SER A 20 27.19 -9.31 -19.99
CA SER A 20 25.82 -9.89 -20.00
C SER A 20 25.06 -9.54 -18.72
N ALA A 21 25.11 -8.27 -18.30
CA ALA A 21 24.34 -7.77 -17.13
C ALA A 21 23.30 -6.71 -17.49
N CYS A 22 23.13 -6.38 -18.78
CA CYS A 22 22.09 -5.43 -19.20
C CYS A 22 20.74 -6.09 -19.54
N ASP A 23 20.69 -7.40 -19.77
CA ASP A 23 19.48 -8.11 -20.19
C ASP A 23 18.54 -8.42 -19.00
N SER A 24 19.10 -8.70 -17.82
CA SER A 24 18.30 -8.94 -16.60
C SER A 24 17.63 -7.68 -16.06
N ASN A 25 18.23 -6.51 -16.27
CA ASN A 25 17.73 -5.24 -15.76
C ASN A 25 16.50 -4.77 -16.57
N GLU A 26 16.53 -4.92 -17.89
CA GLU A 26 15.42 -4.54 -18.77
C GLU A 26 14.20 -5.45 -18.56
N LYS A 27 14.43 -6.75 -18.39
CA LYS A 27 13.39 -7.73 -18.06
C LYS A 27 12.73 -7.45 -16.69
N SER A 28 13.52 -7.09 -15.68
CA SER A 28 13.01 -6.72 -14.35
C SER A 28 12.21 -5.41 -14.36
N ILE A 29 12.54 -4.47 -15.24
CA ILE A 29 11.81 -3.21 -15.42
C ILE A 29 10.51 -3.43 -16.18
N GLU A 30 10.47 -4.31 -17.17
CA GLU A 30 9.22 -4.70 -17.85
C GLU A 30 8.31 -5.53 -16.95
N GLU A 31 8.86 -6.47 -16.19
CA GLU A 31 8.10 -7.26 -15.21
C GLU A 31 7.54 -6.40 -14.08
N ALA A 32 8.23 -5.33 -13.66
CA ALA A 32 7.72 -4.35 -12.70
C ALA A 32 6.63 -3.43 -13.27
N LYS A 33 6.46 -3.38 -14.60
CA LYS A 33 5.39 -2.60 -15.27
C LYS A 33 4.12 -3.41 -15.51
N LYS A 34 4.14 -4.73 -15.26
CA LYS A 34 2.99 -5.60 -15.48
C LYS A 34 2.28 -5.85 -14.16
N LYS A 35 0.95 -5.80 -14.20
CA LYS A 35 0.13 -6.28 -13.08
C LYS A 35 0.33 -7.78 -12.88
N ILE A 36 0.46 -8.21 -11.62
CA ILE A 36 0.40 -9.63 -11.25
C ILE A 36 -1.02 -10.17 -11.43
N SER A 37 -1.13 -11.49 -11.62
CA SER A 37 -2.43 -12.13 -11.71
C SER A 37 -3.10 -12.25 -10.33
N ILE A 38 -4.42 -12.45 -10.31
CA ILE A 38 -5.17 -12.69 -9.06
C ILE A 38 -4.66 -13.96 -8.36
N GLU A 39 -4.31 -15.01 -9.11
CA GLU A 39 -3.77 -16.26 -8.58
C GLU A 39 -2.40 -16.07 -7.92
N GLU A 40 -1.53 -15.26 -8.53
CA GLU A 40 -0.24 -14.89 -7.95
C GLU A 40 -0.41 -14.06 -6.68
N ALA A 41 -1.32 -13.08 -6.72
CA ALA A 41 -1.63 -12.25 -5.57
C ALA A 41 -2.16 -13.09 -4.39
N ASN A 42 -3.08 -14.02 -4.66
CA ASN A 42 -3.64 -14.90 -3.65
C ASN A 42 -2.56 -15.75 -2.97
N LYS A 43 -1.60 -16.28 -3.74
CA LYS A 43 -0.47 -17.04 -3.19
C LYS A 43 0.39 -16.19 -2.26
N LEU A 44 0.70 -14.95 -2.63
CA LEU A 44 1.51 -14.05 -1.81
C LEU A 44 0.80 -13.63 -0.52
N ILE A 45 -0.51 -13.40 -0.58
CA ILE A 45 -1.34 -13.07 0.58
C ILE A 45 -1.39 -14.24 1.56
N LEU A 46 -1.60 -15.47 1.07
CA LEU A 46 -1.60 -16.69 1.88
C LEU A 46 -0.28 -16.87 2.66
N VAL A 47 0.86 -16.57 2.03
CA VAL A 47 2.17 -16.63 2.69
C VAL A 47 2.32 -15.57 3.79
N THR A 48 1.70 -14.40 3.59
CA THR A 48 1.82 -13.25 4.52
C THR A 48 0.97 -13.42 5.78
N GLN A 49 -0.16 -14.12 5.69
CA GLN A 49 -1.09 -14.31 6.81
C GLN A 49 -0.64 -15.36 7.85
N ASP A 50 0.58 -15.92 7.75
CA ASP A 50 1.18 -16.91 8.67
C ASP A 50 0.23 -18.06 9.07
N PHE A 51 -0.48 -18.65 8.08
CA PHE A 51 -1.49 -19.67 8.35
C PHE A 51 -0.91 -21.07 8.49
N SER A 52 -0.68 -21.47 9.74
CA SER A 52 -0.79 -22.87 10.19
C SER A 52 -2.25 -23.27 10.54
N GLN A 53 -3.24 -22.38 10.44
CA GLN A 53 -4.60 -22.58 10.97
C GLN A 53 -5.69 -21.76 10.25
N SER A 54 -5.99 -21.96 8.96
CA SER A 54 -7.38 -21.72 8.50
C SER A 54 -7.68 -22.45 7.19
N SER A 55 -8.67 -23.34 7.26
CA SER A 55 -9.16 -24.16 6.15
C SER A 55 -10.21 -23.45 5.29
N ASN A 56 -10.24 -22.11 5.26
CA ASN A 56 -11.39 -21.35 4.73
C ASN A 56 -11.06 -20.27 3.69
N MET A 57 -9.85 -20.23 3.10
CA MET A 57 -9.62 -19.43 1.88
C MET A 57 -10.06 -20.21 0.62
N GLU A 58 -11.32 -20.63 0.59
CA GLU A 58 -12.00 -20.99 -0.66
C GLU A 58 -12.50 -19.74 -1.41
N ASN A 59 -12.59 -18.59 -0.73
CA ASN A 59 -13.03 -17.34 -1.32
C ASN A 59 -11.83 -16.52 -1.78
N GLY A 60 -11.63 -16.44 -3.10
CA GLY A 60 -10.53 -15.71 -3.71
C GLY A 60 -10.52 -14.21 -3.41
N VAL A 61 -9.38 -13.58 -3.68
CA VAL A 61 -9.21 -12.12 -3.58
C VAL A 61 -9.69 -11.42 -4.86
N ILE A 62 -10.13 -10.18 -4.73
CA ILE A 62 -10.44 -9.31 -5.86
C ILE A 62 -9.44 -8.15 -5.94
N GLU A 63 -9.07 -7.75 -7.15
CA GLU A 63 -8.29 -6.53 -7.35
C GLU A 63 -9.20 -5.31 -7.18
N ILE A 64 -8.82 -4.41 -6.28
CA ILE A 64 -9.53 -3.15 -6.02
C ILE A 64 -8.71 -1.92 -6.40
N THR A 65 -7.56 -2.09 -7.07
CA THR A 65 -6.63 -1.03 -7.45
C THR A 65 -7.31 0.05 -8.33
N PRO A 66 -7.47 1.29 -7.84
CA PRO A 66 -7.83 2.42 -8.69
C PRO A 66 -6.76 2.67 -9.75
N SER A 67 -7.16 3.07 -10.96
CA SER A 67 -6.23 3.35 -12.06
C SER A 67 -5.17 4.38 -11.67
N GLU A 68 -5.56 5.44 -10.95
CA GLU A 68 -4.64 6.48 -10.51
C GLU A 68 -3.51 5.96 -9.60
N ILE A 69 -3.83 4.99 -8.72
CA ILE A 69 -2.82 4.34 -7.87
C ILE A 69 -1.85 3.56 -8.76
N TRP A 70 -2.36 2.70 -9.63
CA TRP A 70 -1.51 1.93 -10.55
C TRP A 70 -0.63 2.84 -11.42
N ASP A 71 -1.18 3.93 -11.94
CA ASP A 71 -0.49 4.84 -12.83
C ASP A 71 0.68 5.54 -12.14
N LYS A 72 0.51 5.93 -10.87
CA LYS A 72 1.51 6.68 -10.10
C LYS A 72 2.48 5.82 -9.30
N THR A 73 2.05 4.68 -8.79
CA THR A 73 2.85 3.87 -7.84
C THR A 73 3.24 2.50 -8.37
N LYS A 74 2.55 1.99 -9.40
CA LYS A 74 2.65 0.60 -9.87
C LYS A 74 2.38 -0.44 -8.78
N ILE A 75 1.62 -0.06 -7.75
CA ILE A 75 1.15 -0.95 -6.69
C ILE A 75 -0.25 -1.46 -7.02
N GLN A 76 -0.52 -2.73 -6.70
CA GLN A 76 -1.85 -3.29 -6.73
C GLN A 76 -2.41 -3.48 -5.32
N LEU A 77 -3.70 -3.23 -5.20
CA LEU A 77 -4.49 -3.44 -4.00
C LEU A 77 -5.46 -4.59 -4.22
N PHE A 78 -5.50 -5.50 -3.27
CA PHE A 78 -6.41 -6.63 -3.27
C PHE A 78 -7.24 -6.63 -1.99
N LYS A 79 -8.48 -7.09 -2.09
CA LYS A 79 -9.38 -7.26 -0.96
C LYS A 79 -9.90 -8.68 -0.91
N ASP A 80 -9.93 -9.28 0.28
CA ASP A 80 -10.47 -10.62 0.51
C ASP A 80 -11.97 -10.57 0.89
N SER A 81 -12.58 -11.73 1.09
CA SER A 81 -13.99 -11.84 1.48
C SER A 81 -14.29 -11.30 2.88
N SER A 82 -13.26 -11.14 3.72
CA SER A 82 -13.35 -10.57 5.07
C SER A 82 -13.17 -9.04 5.07
N SER A 83 -13.07 -8.43 3.88
CA SER A 83 -12.76 -7.02 3.64
C SER A 83 -11.35 -6.59 4.01
N GLU A 84 -10.46 -7.52 4.37
CA GLU A 84 -9.05 -7.21 4.63
C GLU A 84 -8.36 -6.80 3.33
N THR A 85 -7.48 -5.81 3.42
CA THR A 85 -6.85 -5.19 2.25
C THR A 85 -5.35 -5.44 2.24
N TYR A 86 -4.83 -5.73 1.05
CA TYR A 86 -3.43 -6.07 0.84
C TYR A 86 -2.84 -5.23 -0.29
N ILE A 87 -1.68 -4.63 -0.01
CA ILE A 87 -0.76 -4.19 -1.05
C ILE A 87 -0.01 -5.42 -1.55
N VAL A 88 -0.04 -5.68 -2.86
CA VAL A 88 0.68 -6.80 -3.44
C VAL A 88 1.63 -6.32 -4.53
N THR A 89 2.86 -6.82 -4.45
CA THR A 89 3.96 -6.61 -5.40
C THR A 89 4.42 -7.97 -5.94
N ASN A 90 5.32 -7.98 -6.93
CA ASN A 90 5.87 -9.24 -7.46
C ASN A 90 6.62 -10.09 -6.41
N GLN A 91 6.94 -9.53 -5.23
CA GLN A 91 7.78 -10.19 -4.21
C GLN A 91 7.03 -10.52 -2.93
N LYS A 92 6.04 -9.71 -2.53
CA LYS A 92 5.36 -9.83 -1.24
C LYS A 92 3.98 -9.22 -1.26
N ALA A 93 3.15 -9.65 -0.31
CA ALA A 93 1.96 -8.93 0.10
C ALA A 93 2.21 -8.23 1.45
N VAL A 94 1.53 -7.11 1.68
CA VAL A 94 1.55 -6.34 2.92
C VAL A 94 0.11 -6.03 3.28
N HIS A 95 -0.32 -6.45 4.46
CA HIS A 95 -1.64 -6.15 5.00
C HIS A 95 -1.74 -4.68 5.42
N ILE A 96 -2.86 -4.02 5.08
CA ILE A 96 -3.16 -2.64 5.48
C ILE A 96 -4.62 -2.52 5.91
N GLY A 97 -4.87 -1.63 6.88
CA GLY A 97 -6.22 -1.25 7.32
C GLY A 97 -7.10 -2.44 7.74
N GLU A 98 -7.00 -2.81 9.02
CA GLU A 98 -7.82 -3.86 9.65
C GLU A 98 -9.31 -3.72 9.30
N ALA A 99 -9.95 -4.86 9.02
CA ALA A 99 -11.36 -4.91 8.63
C ALA A 99 -12.26 -5.61 9.64
N ILE A 100 -11.74 -6.16 10.74
CA ILE A 100 -12.50 -7.00 11.68
C ILE A 100 -13.75 -6.26 12.19
N GLY A 101 -14.93 -6.68 11.72
CA GLY A 101 -16.21 -6.07 12.08
C GLY A 101 -16.51 -4.72 11.43
N GLY A 102 -15.74 -4.31 10.42
CA GLY A 102 -15.99 -3.12 9.60
C GLY A 102 -15.78 -3.38 8.12
N PHE A 103 -15.36 -2.37 7.36
CA PHE A 103 -15.24 -2.43 5.90
C PHE A 103 -13.79 -2.52 5.39
N GLY A 104 -12.82 -2.58 6.30
CA GLY A 104 -11.40 -2.51 5.98
C GLY A 104 -11.07 -1.19 5.32
N VAL A 105 -10.13 -1.17 4.38
CA VAL A 105 -9.81 0.06 3.63
C VAL A 105 -11.00 0.53 2.81
N THR A 106 -11.41 1.77 3.04
CA THR A 106 -12.61 2.38 2.46
C THR A 106 -12.32 3.40 1.36
N SER A 107 -11.13 4.00 1.41
CA SER A 107 -10.63 4.90 0.36
C SER A 107 -9.10 4.92 0.39
N THR A 108 -8.48 5.12 -0.77
CA THR A 108 -7.02 5.15 -0.91
C THR A 108 -6.63 6.17 -1.96
N LEU A 109 -5.56 6.93 -1.70
CA LEU A 109 -5.06 7.98 -2.58
C LEU A 109 -3.54 7.89 -2.70
N PRO A 110 -2.97 8.03 -3.91
CA PRO A 110 -1.53 8.19 -4.07
C PRO A 110 -1.11 9.62 -3.70
N TYR A 111 -0.15 9.77 -2.80
CA TYR A 111 0.33 11.09 -2.36
C TYR A 111 1.79 11.04 -1.89
N ASP A 112 2.61 12.01 -2.28
CA ASP A 112 3.98 12.17 -1.77
C ASP A 112 3.93 12.83 -0.38
N VAL A 113 3.84 12.01 0.67
CA VAL A 113 3.55 12.46 2.03
C VAL A 113 4.76 13.14 2.64
N ASN A 114 5.92 12.49 2.56
CA ASN A 114 7.17 12.95 3.16
C ASN A 114 7.98 13.90 2.26
N LYS A 115 7.48 14.19 1.04
CA LYS A 115 8.08 15.08 0.03
C LYS A 115 9.44 14.59 -0.49
N ASP A 116 9.61 13.27 -0.54
CA ASP A 116 10.82 12.65 -1.05
C ASP A 116 10.78 12.38 -2.57
N GLY A 117 9.69 12.79 -3.23
CA GLY A 117 9.47 12.63 -4.67
C GLY A 117 8.89 11.28 -5.08
N THR A 118 8.61 10.40 -4.12
CA THR A 118 7.94 9.11 -4.35
C THR A 118 6.51 9.18 -3.83
N PHE A 119 5.57 8.60 -4.58
CA PHE A 119 4.20 8.50 -4.10
C PHE A 119 4.09 7.40 -3.05
N ASP A 120 3.46 7.73 -1.94
CA ASP A 120 2.98 6.81 -0.90
C ASP A 120 1.49 6.53 -1.10
N LEU A 121 0.91 5.70 -0.23
CA LEU A 121 -0.55 5.54 -0.16
C LEU A 121 -1.08 6.12 1.14
N VAL A 122 -2.04 7.04 1.03
CA VAL A 122 -2.85 7.53 2.16
C VAL A 122 -4.22 6.89 2.06
N TYR A 123 -4.72 6.34 3.16
CA TYR A 123 -5.95 5.58 3.15
C TYR A 123 -6.77 5.80 4.42
N ALA A 124 -8.08 5.64 4.28
CA ALA A 124 -8.99 5.51 5.41
C ALA A 124 -9.47 4.06 5.49
N TYR A 125 -9.70 3.56 6.69
CA TYR A 125 -10.22 2.22 6.92
C TYR A 125 -11.11 2.16 8.15
N SER A 126 -12.02 1.18 8.20
CA SER A 126 -12.94 1.00 9.31
C SER A 126 -13.05 -0.44 9.82
N PHE A 127 -13.20 -0.57 11.14
CA PHE A 127 -13.26 -1.83 11.88
C PHE A 127 -14.12 -1.68 13.16
N GLY A 128 -14.42 -2.81 13.79
CA GLY A 128 -15.04 -2.90 15.11
C GLY A 128 -16.44 -3.55 15.10
N SER A 129 -16.53 -4.76 15.65
CA SER A 129 -17.78 -5.49 15.86
C SER A 129 -18.63 -4.91 17.01
N GLY A 130 -19.30 -3.79 16.76
CA GLY A 130 -20.22 -3.11 17.71
C GLY A 130 -19.71 -1.77 18.25
N PHE A 131 -18.41 -1.53 18.19
CA PHE A 131 -17.81 -0.20 18.40
C PHE A 131 -17.06 0.22 17.15
N HIS A 132 -17.80 0.80 16.21
CA HIS A 132 -17.26 1.27 14.95
C HIS A 132 -16.13 2.28 15.16
N ARG A 133 -15.01 2.04 14.48
CA ARG A 133 -13.86 2.93 14.43
C ARG A 133 -13.42 3.10 12.99
N SER A 134 -13.07 4.32 12.64
CA SER A 134 -12.40 4.66 11.39
C SER A 134 -11.07 5.35 11.68
N VAL A 135 -10.04 4.96 10.95
CA VAL A 135 -8.68 5.47 11.09
C VAL A 135 -8.21 5.97 9.73
N ILE A 136 -7.31 6.95 9.75
CA ILE A 136 -6.58 7.40 8.57
C ILE A 136 -5.13 6.97 8.78
N SER A 137 -4.53 6.32 7.80
CA SER A 137 -3.13 5.94 7.80
C SER A 137 -2.48 6.33 6.48
N TRP A 138 -1.15 6.31 6.48
CA TRP A 138 -0.39 6.27 5.24
C TRP A 138 0.75 5.28 5.37
N ILE A 139 1.11 4.65 4.26
CA ILE A 139 2.21 3.69 4.19
C ILE A 139 3.28 4.21 3.23
N ASP A 140 4.50 4.35 3.75
CA ASP A 140 5.68 4.65 2.96
C ASP A 140 5.96 3.47 2.03
N LEU A 141 5.87 3.68 0.70
CA LEU A 141 6.02 2.58 -0.25
C LEU A 141 7.47 2.14 -0.48
N LYS A 142 8.47 2.89 -0.03
CA LYS A 142 9.88 2.46 -0.05
C LYS A 142 10.17 1.50 1.09
N SER A 143 9.70 1.83 2.29
CA SER A 143 9.98 1.06 3.51
C SER A 143 8.87 0.06 3.85
N PHE A 144 7.67 0.22 3.29
CA PHE A 144 6.43 -0.44 3.69
C PHE A 144 6.11 -0.25 5.18
N THR A 145 6.41 0.94 5.71
CA THR A 145 6.10 1.31 7.10
C THR A 145 4.77 2.06 7.17
N ASP A 146 3.84 1.58 8.00
CA ASP A 146 2.55 2.23 8.21
C ASP A 146 2.60 3.30 9.31
N HIS A 147 1.86 4.37 9.10
CA HIS A 147 1.81 5.52 9.97
C HIS A 147 0.37 6.00 10.15
N ILE A 148 -0.13 5.95 11.39
CA ILE A 148 -1.45 6.47 11.74
C ILE A 148 -1.45 8.00 11.73
N VAL A 149 -2.46 8.58 11.08
CA VAL A 149 -2.71 10.03 11.00
C VAL A 149 -3.62 10.47 12.15
N LYS A 150 -3.04 11.23 13.07
CA LYS A 150 -3.75 11.80 14.23
C LYS A 150 -4.46 13.09 13.87
N ASP A 151 -5.51 13.42 14.60
CA ASP A 151 -6.12 14.74 14.52
C ASP A 151 -5.18 15.86 15.03
N MET A 152 -5.56 17.10 14.74
CA MET A 152 -5.04 18.31 15.37
C MET A 152 -6.19 19.31 15.55
N PRO A 153 -6.35 19.95 16.72
CA PRO A 153 -5.44 19.94 17.88
C PRO A 153 -5.57 18.71 18.81
N GLU A 154 -6.70 18.02 18.77
CA GLU A 154 -6.91 16.77 19.51
C GLU A 154 -6.04 15.67 18.92
N ARG A 155 -5.43 14.79 19.73
CA ARG A 155 -4.54 13.72 19.24
C ARG A 155 -5.24 12.37 19.13
N THR A 156 -6.48 12.36 18.69
CA THR A 156 -7.24 11.15 18.40
C THR A 156 -6.70 10.46 17.16
N ASP A 157 -6.58 9.15 17.22
CA ASP A 157 -6.13 8.27 16.15
C ASP A 157 -7.31 7.61 15.40
N PHE A 158 -8.49 7.51 16.02
CA PHE A 158 -9.71 7.01 15.39
C PHE A 158 -10.91 7.96 15.51
N ARG A 159 -11.93 7.75 14.67
CA ARG A 159 -13.26 8.40 14.73
C ARG A 159 -14.36 7.35 14.78
N MET A 160 -15.54 7.71 15.28
CA MET A 160 -16.69 6.80 15.43
C MET A 160 -17.68 6.90 14.25
N TYR A 161 -17.19 7.25 13.06
CA TYR A 161 -17.96 7.37 11.84
C TYR A 161 -17.07 7.03 10.65
N ASP A 162 -17.66 6.51 9.57
CA ASP A 162 -16.94 6.18 8.34
C ASP A 162 -16.33 7.42 7.69
N LEU A 163 -15.16 7.20 7.10
CA LEU A 163 -14.36 8.23 6.44
C LEU A 163 -14.12 7.88 4.97
N THR A 164 -14.05 8.93 4.16
CA THR A 164 -13.47 8.85 2.81
C THR A 164 -12.53 10.03 2.58
N LEU A 165 -11.51 9.80 1.75
CA LEU A 165 -10.49 10.79 1.41
C LEU A 165 -10.67 11.24 -0.03
N LYS A 166 -10.48 12.54 -0.29
CA LYS A 166 -10.44 13.09 -1.66
C LYS A 166 -9.30 14.07 -1.84
N ILE A 167 -8.74 14.15 -3.05
CA ILE A 167 -7.78 15.21 -3.40
C ILE A 167 -8.54 16.42 -3.92
N GLU A 168 -8.42 17.56 -3.23
CA GLU A 168 -8.97 18.85 -3.65
C GLU A 168 -7.87 19.90 -3.64
N SER A 169 -7.68 20.60 -4.77
CA SER A 169 -6.67 21.66 -4.87
C SER A 169 -5.29 21.23 -4.36
N LYS A 170 -4.88 20.01 -4.72
CA LYS A 170 -3.61 19.36 -4.30
C LYS A 170 -3.48 19.08 -2.79
N LYS A 171 -4.57 19.04 -2.05
CA LYS A 171 -4.61 18.66 -0.62
C LYS A 171 -5.52 17.45 -0.44
N ILE A 172 -5.19 16.59 0.50
CA ILE A 172 -6.10 15.52 0.90
C ILE A 172 -7.12 16.10 1.89
N VAL A 173 -8.38 16.01 1.52
CA VAL A 173 -9.52 16.42 2.32
C VAL A 173 -10.17 15.18 2.92
N VAL A 174 -10.51 15.29 4.20
CA VAL A 174 -11.14 14.22 4.97
C VAL A 174 -12.64 14.50 5.03
N TYR A 175 -13.42 13.52 4.62
CA TYR A 175 -14.87 13.54 4.66
C TYR A 175 -15.40 12.47 5.61
N ARG A 176 -16.38 12.85 6.42
CA ARG A 176 -17.29 11.90 7.06
C ARG A 176 -18.35 11.48 6.07
N ILE A 177 -18.71 10.21 6.06
CA ILE A 177 -19.87 9.71 5.34
C ILE A 177 -21.08 9.76 6.28
N ALA A 178 -22.04 10.60 5.95
CA ALA A 178 -23.28 10.75 6.71
C ALA A 178 -24.38 9.81 6.15
N GLY A 179 -25.25 9.35 7.05
CA GLY A 179 -26.45 8.58 6.69
C GLY A 179 -26.22 7.13 6.27
N MET A 180 -25.09 6.53 6.64
CA MET A 180 -24.85 5.10 6.39
C MET A 180 -25.74 4.21 7.25
N ASN A 181 -26.38 3.23 6.62
CA ASN A 181 -26.96 2.07 7.29
C ASN A 181 -25.90 0.97 7.37
N GLU A 182 -25.81 0.29 8.52
CA GLU A 182 -24.69 -0.59 8.95
C GLU A 182 -24.39 -1.82 8.06
N SER A 183 -25.11 -2.04 6.96
CA SER A 183 -25.06 -3.31 6.21
C SER A 183 -24.19 -3.29 4.94
N LEU A 184 -23.88 -2.13 4.36
CA LEU A 184 -23.07 -2.04 3.14
C LEU A 184 -22.35 -0.69 3.04
N TYR A 185 -21.07 -0.72 2.65
CA TYR A 185 -20.34 0.51 2.35
C TYR A 185 -20.92 1.15 1.08
N PRO A 186 -21.30 2.44 1.08
CA PRO A 186 -22.05 3.03 -0.02
C PRO A 186 -21.20 3.13 -1.28
N THR A 187 -21.85 3.22 -2.44
CA THR A 187 -21.17 3.72 -3.64
C THR A 187 -21.03 5.23 -3.54
N GLU A 188 -20.00 5.82 -4.17
CA GLU A 188 -19.75 7.27 -4.10
C GLU A 188 -20.97 8.13 -4.48
N LYS A 189 -21.83 7.62 -5.36
CA LYS A 189 -23.05 8.30 -5.81
C LYS A 189 -24.12 8.42 -4.72
N ASP A 190 -24.09 7.54 -3.73
CA ASP A 190 -25.11 7.45 -2.66
C ASP A 190 -24.61 8.07 -1.35
N MET A 191 -23.37 8.58 -1.31
CA MET A 191 -22.76 9.15 -0.12
C MET A 191 -23.15 10.62 0.08
N THR A 192 -23.64 10.95 1.28
CA THR A 192 -23.64 12.32 1.77
C THR A 192 -22.30 12.59 2.46
N LEU A 193 -21.52 13.54 1.94
CA LEU A 193 -20.18 13.81 2.43
C LEU A 193 -20.12 15.13 3.22
N GLU A 194 -19.70 15.04 4.48
CA GLU A 194 -19.45 16.18 5.36
C GLU A 194 -17.95 16.39 5.48
N LYS A 195 -17.44 17.56 5.08
CA LYS A 195 -16.02 17.87 5.22
C LYS A 195 -15.69 18.00 6.70
N VAL A 196 -14.72 17.23 7.20
CA VAL A 196 -14.35 17.24 8.63
C VAL A 196 -12.90 17.67 8.85
N GLY A 197 -12.05 17.64 7.82
CA GLY A 197 -10.67 18.07 7.98
C GLY A 197 -9.87 18.13 6.68
N THR A 198 -8.58 18.40 6.83
CA THR A 198 -7.61 18.42 5.73
C THR A 198 -6.28 17.94 6.25
N LEU A 199 -5.63 17.03 5.52
CA LEU A 199 -4.34 16.52 5.92
C LEU A 199 -3.24 17.56 5.72
N VAL A 200 -2.40 17.71 6.74
CA VAL A 200 -1.30 18.67 6.78
C VAL A 200 -0.03 18.01 7.30
N TRP A 201 1.08 18.23 6.61
CA TRP A 201 2.40 17.80 7.06
C TRP A 201 2.98 18.83 8.02
N LYS A 202 3.33 18.42 9.23
CA LYS A 202 3.92 19.28 10.27
C LYS A 202 4.84 18.45 11.16
N ASN A 203 6.00 19.00 11.53
CA ASN A 203 6.94 18.34 12.44
C ASN A 203 7.28 16.88 12.03
N SER A 204 7.45 16.64 10.73
CA SER A 204 7.74 15.32 10.16
C SER A 204 6.64 14.26 10.34
N GLU A 205 5.41 14.68 10.62
CA GLU A 205 4.24 13.80 10.69
C GLU A 205 3.08 14.38 9.86
N LEU A 206 2.20 13.50 9.40
CA LEU A 206 0.96 13.86 8.74
C LEU A 206 -0.18 13.91 9.79
N TYR A 207 -0.91 15.03 9.83
CA TYR A 207 -2.03 15.23 10.74
C TYR A 207 -3.31 15.53 9.97
N ASN A 208 -4.45 15.12 10.49
CA ASN A 208 -5.74 15.65 10.08
C ASN A 208 -6.03 16.94 10.84
N LYS A 209 -5.91 18.09 10.17
CA LYS A 209 -6.34 19.36 10.76
C LYS A 209 -7.87 19.44 10.67
N LEU A 210 -8.53 19.35 11.82
CA LEU A 210 -9.98 19.48 11.91
C LEU A 210 -10.44 20.86 11.45
N LEU A 211 -11.61 20.91 10.81
CA LEU A 211 -12.28 22.19 10.56
C LEU A 211 -12.72 22.78 11.90
N GLN A 212 -12.37 24.04 12.14
CA GLN A 212 -12.93 24.78 13.28
C GLN A 212 -14.36 25.14 12.91
N ASN A 213 -15.32 24.65 13.71
CA ASN A 213 -16.71 25.07 13.64
C ASN A 213 -16.87 26.51 14.14
#